data_AF-A0A2N1UUW0-F1
#
_entry.id   AF-A0A2N1UUW0-F1
#
_cell.length_a   1.000
_cell.length_b   1.000
_cell.length_c   1.000
_cell.angle_alpha   90.00
_cell.angle_beta   90.00
_cell.angle_gamma   90.00
#
_symmetry.space_group_name_H-M   'P 1'
#
loop_
_entity.id
_entity.type
_entity.pdbx_description
1 polymer ?
#
loop_
_entity_poly.entity_id
_entity_poly.type
_entity_poly.pdbx_seq_one_letter_code
_entity_poly.pdbx_strand_id
1 'polypeptide(L)'
;PFGDIYRRDKRLPSVVEGYVDINPLDAKALGVDDGDYLYIDADPEDRPYRGWKKGTEAYKVSRLLLRARYYPGTPMGVTRTWHNMYGATFGSVKGHETREDGLAKNPETNYQAMYRYGSHQSATRAWLKPTLMTETLAHKAMFGQEIAKGFEADIHCPVGAPRESFVKITRAEAGGMGGQGKWRPVELGLRPTYESQAMKTYLKGGYVRVKK
;
A
#
# COMPACT_ATOMS: atom_id res chain seq x y z
N PRO A 1 8.38 8.50 4.16
CA PRO A 1 7.84 7.96 2.89
C PRO A 1 9.01 7.55 2.00
N PHE A 2 8.88 6.54 1.15
CA PHE A 2 9.94 6.18 0.20
C PHE A 2 9.86 7.12 -1.00
N GLY A 3 10.92 7.89 -1.22
CA GLY A 3 10.97 8.84 -2.32
C GLY A 3 12.40 9.27 -2.60
N ASP A 4 12.67 9.47 -3.88
CA ASP A 4 13.92 10.01 -4.40
C ASP A 4 13.59 10.76 -5.70
N ILE A 5 13.76 12.08 -5.68
CA ILE A 5 13.53 12.95 -6.85
C ILE A 5 14.43 12.52 -8.03
N TYR A 6 15.61 11.98 -7.73
CA TYR A 6 16.57 11.52 -8.73
C TYR A 6 16.37 10.06 -9.15
N ARG A 7 15.45 9.33 -8.51
CA ARG A 7 15.19 7.89 -8.73
C ARG A 7 16.48 7.08 -8.92
N ARG A 8 17.42 7.18 -7.97
CA ARG A 8 18.69 6.43 -8.04
C ARG A 8 18.46 4.92 -8.06
N ASP A 9 17.40 4.46 -7.39
CA ASP A 9 16.90 3.10 -7.56
C ASP A 9 15.79 3.10 -8.62
N LYS A 10 16.10 2.58 -9.81
CA LYS A 10 15.19 2.52 -10.97
C LYS A 10 13.95 1.65 -10.71
N ARG A 11 13.91 0.85 -9.64
CA ARG A 11 12.72 0.07 -9.26
C ARG A 11 11.60 0.95 -8.71
N LEU A 12 11.88 2.20 -8.29
CA LEU A 12 10.83 3.11 -7.87
C LEU A 12 9.88 3.39 -9.05
N PRO A 13 8.57 3.14 -8.94
CA PRO A 13 7.61 3.36 -10.03
C PRO A 13 7.52 4.83 -10.45
N SER A 14 7.74 5.76 -9.52
CA SER A 14 7.75 7.22 -9.72
C SER A 14 8.85 7.85 -8.84
N VAL A 15 8.84 9.18 -8.63
CA VAL A 15 9.72 9.85 -7.65
C VAL A 15 9.38 9.50 -6.20
N VAL A 16 8.22 8.88 -6.00
CA VAL A 16 7.70 8.32 -4.76
C VAL A 16 7.02 6.98 -5.05
N GLU A 17 6.77 6.20 -4.01
CA GLU A 17 6.08 4.92 -4.14
C GLU A 17 5.18 4.61 -2.95
N GLY A 18 4.29 3.64 -3.17
CA GLY A 18 3.47 3.09 -2.11
C GLY A 18 4.25 2.33 -1.05
N TYR A 19 3.65 2.22 0.13
CA TYR A 19 4.16 1.40 1.21
C TYR A 19 3.03 0.87 2.09
N VAL A 20 3.37 -0.15 2.87
CA VAL A 20 2.52 -0.72 3.91
C VAL A 20 3.20 -0.50 5.26
N ASP A 21 2.48 0.12 6.19
CA ASP A 21 2.86 0.16 7.59
C ASP A 21 2.64 -1.20 8.23
N ILE A 22 3.69 -1.72 8.85
CA ILE A 22 3.69 -2.98 9.57
C ILE A 22 4.37 -2.82 10.93
N ASN A 23 3.84 -3.49 11.94
CA ASN A 23 4.49 -3.55 13.24
C ASN A 23 5.88 -4.24 13.08
N PRO A 24 6.97 -3.67 13.64
CA PRO A 24 8.30 -4.27 13.52
C PRO A 24 8.41 -5.72 14.02
N LEU A 25 7.60 -6.12 15.00
CA LEU A 25 7.61 -7.49 15.53
C LEU A 25 7.01 -8.47 14.53
N ASP A 26 5.87 -8.13 13.91
CA ASP A 26 5.26 -8.95 12.87
C ASP A 26 6.17 -9.06 11.64
N ALA A 27 6.77 -7.95 11.22
CA ALA A 27 7.69 -7.95 10.09
C ALA A 27 8.90 -8.87 10.34
N LYS A 28 9.48 -8.82 11.54
CA LYS A 28 10.58 -9.72 11.94
C LYS A 28 10.14 -11.18 11.98
N ALA A 29 8.94 -11.46 12.49
CA ALA A 29 8.39 -12.81 12.49
C ALA A 29 8.20 -13.36 11.06
N LEU A 30 7.90 -12.47 10.10
CA LEU A 30 7.80 -12.78 8.68
C LEU A 30 9.15 -12.79 7.92
N GLY A 31 10.28 -12.49 8.60
CA GLY A 31 11.59 -12.41 7.96
C GLY A 31 11.73 -11.25 6.97
N VAL A 32 10.98 -10.16 7.17
CA VAL A 32 10.97 -8.95 6.36
C VAL A 32 11.80 -7.87 7.04
N ASP A 33 12.63 -7.14 6.29
CA ASP A 33 13.32 -5.94 6.77
C ASP A 33 12.56 -4.64 6.43
N ASP A 34 12.81 -3.56 7.17
CA ASP A 34 12.26 -2.24 6.85
C ASP A 34 12.76 -1.77 5.47
N GLY A 35 11.83 -1.39 4.59
CA GLY A 35 12.10 -1.00 3.21
C GLY A 35 12.12 -2.12 2.18
N ASP A 36 12.02 -3.40 2.58
CA ASP A 36 11.87 -4.54 1.65
C ASP A 36 10.57 -4.43 0.85
N TYR A 37 10.56 -4.96 -0.37
CA TYR A 37 9.33 -5.11 -1.14
C TYR A 37 8.57 -6.36 -0.73
N LEU A 38 7.25 -6.24 -0.65
CA LEU A 38 6.30 -7.25 -0.21
C LEU A 38 5.22 -7.44 -1.26
N TYR A 39 4.92 -8.70 -1.58
CA TYR A 39 3.63 -9.05 -2.16
C TYR A 39 2.58 -9.08 -1.06
N ILE A 40 1.47 -8.39 -1.31
CA ILE A 40 0.27 -8.41 -0.47
C ILE A 40 -0.83 -9.05 -1.29
N ASP A 41 -1.23 -10.24 -0.87
CA ASP A 41 -2.16 -11.09 -1.58
C ASP A 41 -3.48 -11.17 -0.80
N ALA A 42 -4.60 -10.89 -1.46
CA ALA A 42 -5.93 -11.13 -0.92
C ALA A 42 -6.16 -12.63 -0.64
N ASP A 43 -7.23 -12.94 0.08
CA ASP A 43 -7.76 -14.30 0.15
C ASP A 43 -7.89 -14.89 -1.28
N PRO A 44 -7.54 -16.17 -1.51
CA PRO A 44 -7.74 -16.83 -2.80
C PRO A 44 -9.16 -16.70 -3.38
N GLU A 45 -10.20 -16.60 -2.56
CA GLU A 45 -11.59 -16.42 -3.01
C GLU A 45 -11.91 -14.96 -3.38
N ASP A 46 -11.13 -14.01 -2.85
CA ASP A 46 -11.31 -12.56 -3.04
C ASP A 46 -10.35 -11.98 -4.08
N ARG A 47 -9.78 -12.81 -4.95
CA ARG A 47 -8.85 -12.35 -5.97
C ARG A 47 -9.54 -11.33 -6.90
N PRO A 48 -8.82 -10.29 -7.36
CA PRO A 48 -9.41 -9.16 -8.08
C PRO A 48 -10.08 -9.52 -9.41
N TYR A 49 -9.82 -10.72 -9.93
CA TYR A 49 -10.40 -11.19 -11.18
C TYR A 49 -10.52 -12.73 -11.18
N ARG A 50 -11.48 -13.23 -11.95
CA ARG A 50 -11.71 -14.67 -12.15
C ARG A 50 -10.58 -15.30 -12.93
N GLY A 51 -10.16 -16.52 -12.55
CA GLY A 51 -9.05 -17.21 -13.21
C GLY A 51 -7.68 -16.63 -12.86
N TRP A 52 -7.52 -16.14 -11.62
CA TRP A 52 -6.26 -15.66 -11.06
C TRP A 52 -5.10 -16.64 -11.34
N LYS A 53 -4.19 -16.24 -12.24
CA LYS A 53 -3.15 -17.12 -12.78
C LYS A 53 -1.82 -16.40 -12.94
N LYS A 54 -0.81 -16.88 -12.22
CA LYS A 54 0.58 -16.41 -12.32
C LYS A 54 1.06 -16.46 -13.76
N GLY A 55 1.78 -15.42 -14.18
CA GLY A 55 2.35 -15.30 -15.54
C GLY A 55 1.45 -14.59 -16.55
N THR A 56 0.19 -14.31 -16.21
CA THR A 56 -0.70 -13.48 -17.05
C THR A 56 -0.45 -12.00 -16.82
N GLU A 57 -0.78 -11.15 -17.80
CA GLU A 57 -0.69 -9.68 -17.65
C GLU A 57 -1.64 -9.18 -16.54
N ALA A 58 -2.85 -9.74 -16.48
CA ALA A 58 -3.82 -9.42 -15.43
C ALA A 58 -3.24 -9.68 -14.02
N TYR A 59 -2.50 -10.78 -13.84
CA TYR A 59 -1.85 -11.09 -12.56
C TYR A 59 -0.85 -10.01 -12.13
N LYS A 60 -0.07 -9.46 -13.07
CA LYS A 60 0.87 -8.37 -12.80
C LYS A 60 0.14 -7.09 -12.41
N VAL A 61 -0.90 -6.73 -13.15
CA VAL A 61 -1.67 -5.49 -12.90
C VAL A 61 -2.43 -5.53 -11.58
N SER A 62 -2.78 -6.71 -11.08
CA SER A 62 -3.69 -6.86 -9.93
C SER A 62 -3.06 -7.51 -8.69
N ARG A 63 -1.75 -7.79 -8.68
CA ARG A 63 -1.04 -8.25 -7.48
C ARG A 63 -0.28 -7.10 -6.83
N LEU A 64 -0.67 -6.73 -5.62
CA LEU A 64 -0.08 -5.60 -4.91
C LEU A 64 1.38 -5.86 -4.55
N LEU A 65 2.26 -4.95 -4.97
CA LEU A 65 3.63 -4.87 -4.51
C LEU A 65 3.86 -3.54 -3.79
N LEU A 66 4.33 -3.60 -2.54
CA LEU A 66 4.58 -2.43 -1.70
C LEU A 66 5.89 -2.56 -0.92
N ARG A 67 6.50 -1.44 -0.54
CA ARG A 67 7.57 -1.47 0.48
C ARG A 67 7.01 -1.61 1.89
N ALA A 68 7.66 -2.42 2.70
CA ALA A 68 7.44 -2.49 4.13
C ALA A 68 7.94 -1.20 4.79
N ARG A 69 7.11 -0.57 5.62
CA ARG A 69 7.54 0.51 6.51
C ARG A 69 7.32 0.08 7.95
N TYR A 70 8.41 -0.04 8.70
CA TYR A 70 8.33 -0.28 10.13
C TYR A 70 7.67 0.91 10.80
N TYR A 71 6.54 0.65 11.45
CA TYR A 71 5.79 1.65 12.19
C TYR A 71 5.31 1.05 13.53
N PRO A 72 6.01 1.34 14.65
CA PRO A 72 5.64 0.84 15.97
C PRO A 72 4.24 1.24 16.44
N GLY A 73 3.67 2.29 15.85
CA GLY A 73 2.30 2.73 16.13
C GLY A 73 1.20 1.87 15.49
N THR A 74 1.54 0.94 14.58
CA THR A 74 0.56 -0.04 14.08
C THR A 74 0.42 -1.19 15.08
N PRO A 75 -0.79 -1.56 15.50
CA PRO A 75 -1.03 -2.75 16.31
C PRO A 75 -0.48 -4.01 15.63
N MET A 76 -0.06 -5.00 16.43
CA MET A 76 0.29 -6.31 15.87
C MET A 76 -0.91 -6.98 15.20
N GLY A 77 -0.66 -7.74 14.14
CA GLY A 77 -1.67 -8.41 13.33
C GLY A 77 -2.44 -7.49 12.37
N VAL A 78 -2.15 -6.18 12.38
CA VAL A 78 -2.78 -5.19 11.51
C VAL A 78 -1.71 -4.55 10.63
N THR A 79 -2.05 -4.31 9.36
CA THR A 79 -1.23 -3.50 8.46
C THR A 79 -2.06 -2.39 7.83
N ARG A 80 -1.42 -1.29 7.44
CA ARG A 80 -2.11 -0.13 6.87
C ARG A 80 -1.39 0.38 5.64
N THR A 81 -2.13 0.68 4.58
CA THR A 81 -1.63 1.43 3.42
C THR A 81 -2.49 2.65 3.16
N TRP A 82 -1.96 3.64 2.44
CA TRP A 82 -2.63 4.90 2.18
C TRP A 82 -3.47 4.84 0.91
N HIS A 83 -4.72 5.28 1.02
CA HIS A 83 -5.68 5.37 -0.08
C HIS A 83 -5.57 6.74 -0.79
N ASN A 84 -4.53 6.94 -1.60
CA ASN A 84 -4.36 8.17 -2.38
C ASN A 84 -3.41 8.02 -3.58
N MET A 85 -3.12 6.78 -3.99
CA MET A 85 -2.06 6.49 -4.96
C MET A 85 -2.61 5.91 -6.26
N TYR A 86 -2.03 6.34 -7.38
CA TYR A 86 -2.39 5.91 -8.72
C TYR A 86 -2.00 4.45 -8.99
N GLY A 87 -2.99 3.58 -9.14
CA GLY A 87 -2.81 2.13 -9.30
C GLY A 87 -2.07 1.74 -10.59
N ALA A 88 -1.53 0.53 -10.61
CA ALA A 88 -0.95 -0.03 -11.83
C ALA A 88 -2.02 -0.27 -12.90
N THR A 89 -1.63 -0.11 -14.16
CA THR A 89 -2.39 -0.42 -15.37
C THR A 89 -1.55 -1.32 -16.27
N PHE A 90 -2.15 -1.95 -17.28
CA PHE A 90 -1.38 -2.72 -18.26
C PHE A 90 -0.23 -1.91 -18.87
N GLY A 91 -0.49 -0.66 -19.25
CA GLY A 91 0.53 0.20 -19.85
C GLY A 91 1.61 0.67 -18.85
N SER A 92 1.28 0.93 -17.58
CA SER A 92 2.31 1.26 -16.58
C SER A 92 3.14 0.05 -16.16
N VAL A 93 2.54 -1.15 -16.15
CA VAL A 93 3.26 -2.42 -15.95
C VAL A 93 4.26 -2.62 -17.08
N LYS A 94 3.80 -2.53 -18.34
CA LYS A 94 4.68 -2.55 -19.53
C LYS A 94 5.78 -1.51 -19.41
N GLY A 95 5.43 -0.27 -19.02
CA GLY A 95 6.37 0.82 -18.79
C GLY A 95 7.53 0.43 -17.88
N HIS A 96 7.28 0.00 -16.64
CA HIS A 96 8.38 -0.26 -15.72
C HIS A 96 9.17 -1.55 -16.04
N GLU A 97 8.57 -2.51 -16.77
CA GLU A 97 9.26 -3.75 -17.18
C GLU A 97 10.15 -3.56 -18.41
N THR A 98 9.79 -2.67 -19.34
CA THR A 98 10.48 -2.55 -20.64
C THR A 98 11.29 -1.25 -20.79
N ARG A 99 11.00 -0.20 -20.02
CA ARG A 99 11.74 1.07 -20.12
C ARG A 99 13.09 0.95 -19.42
N GLU A 100 14.11 1.53 -20.04
CA GLU A 100 15.47 1.58 -19.47
C GLU A 100 15.54 2.34 -18.13
N ASP A 101 14.63 3.31 -17.93
CA ASP A 101 14.53 4.09 -16.70
C ASP A 101 13.65 3.45 -15.60
N GLY A 102 12.98 2.33 -15.90
CA GLY A 102 12.11 1.61 -14.97
C GLY A 102 10.88 2.39 -14.48
N LEU A 103 10.49 3.51 -15.12
CA LEU A 103 9.29 4.25 -14.70
C LEU A 103 8.03 3.44 -14.96
N ALA A 104 7.12 3.40 -13.98
CA ALA A 104 5.76 2.91 -14.17
C ALA A 104 4.89 3.94 -14.91
N LYS A 105 5.38 4.41 -16.05
CA LYS A 105 4.70 5.38 -16.92
C LYS A 105 4.22 4.67 -18.17
N ASN A 106 2.93 4.79 -18.43
CA ASN A 106 2.31 4.24 -19.63
C ASN A 106 2.89 4.94 -20.88
N PRO A 107 3.49 4.20 -21.82
CA PRO A 107 4.13 4.79 -23.01
C PRO A 107 3.12 5.39 -24.00
N GLU A 108 1.85 5.00 -23.93
CA GLU A 108 0.80 5.43 -24.86
C GLU A 108 0.03 6.64 -24.32
N THR A 109 -0.26 6.67 -23.01
CA THR A 109 -1.13 7.70 -22.41
C THR A 109 -0.41 8.69 -21.50
N ASN A 110 0.89 8.49 -21.25
CA ASN A 110 1.66 9.20 -20.23
C ASN A 110 1.15 9.05 -18.78
N TYR A 111 0.17 8.16 -18.52
CA TYR A 111 -0.29 7.88 -17.16
C TYR A 111 0.85 7.37 -16.28
N GLN A 112 1.03 7.99 -15.11
CA GLN A 112 2.07 7.64 -14.15
C GLN A 112 1.46 6.89 -12.96
N ALA A 113 1.76 5.61 -12.83
CA ALA A 113 1.39 4.84 -11.64
C ALA A 113 2.38 5.12 -10.49
N MET A 114 1.90 4.97 -9.26
CA MET A 114 2.71 5.02 -8.03
C MET A 114 3.04 3.62 -7.50
N TYR A 115 2.70 2.58 -8.26
CA TYR A 115 2.98 1.17 -7.99
C TYR A 115 3.67 0.54 -9.20
N ARG A 116 4.57 -0.43 -8.96
CA ARG A 116 5.05 -1.33 -10.02
C ARG A 116 3.95 -2.30 -10.44
N TYR A 117 3.25 -2.86 -9.45
CA TYR A 117 2.20 -3.86 -9.62
C TYR A 117 1.06 -3.64 -8.63
N GLY A 118 -0.18 -3.90 -9.08
CA GLY A 118 -1.37 -3.77 -8.24
C GLY A 118 -1.69 -2.33 -7.81
N SER A 119 -2.46 -2.26 -6.73
CA SER A 119 -2.80 -1.04 -6.01
C SER A 119 -3.27 -1.41 -4.60
N HIS A 120 -3.44 -0.43 -3.72
CA HIS A 120 -4.07 -0.63 -2.41
C HIS A 120 -5.48 -1.27 -2.49
N GLN A 121 -6.14 -1.27 -3.66
CA GLN A 121 -7.43 -1.94 -3.88
C GLN A 121 -7.29 -3.40 -4.37
N SER A 122 -6.08 -3.87 -4.65
CA SER A 122 -5.85 -5.24 -5.16
C SER A 122 -6.13 -6.34 -4.13
N ALA A 123 -6.30 -5.98 -2.86
CA ALA A 123 -6.69 -6.92 -1.81
C ALA A 123 -8.13 -6.71 -1.31
N THR A 124 -8.85 -5.72 -1.85
CA THR A 124 -10.19 -5.37 -1.37
C THR A 124 -11.27 -6.00 -2.25
N ARG A 125 -12.36 -6.43 -1.61
CA ARG A 125 -13.57 -6.87 -2.27
C ARG A 125 -14.76 -6.07 -1.72
N ALA A 126 -15.65 -5.65 -2.60
CA ALA A 126 -16.89 -5.01 -2.17
C ALA A 126 -17.81 -6.06 -1.54
N TRP A 127 -18.28 -5.80 -0.32
CA TRP A 127 -19.34 -6.56 0.31
C TRP A 127 -20.63 -5.73 0.31
N LEU A 128 -21.56 -6.09 -0.58
CA LEU A 128 -22.83 -5.38 -0.68
C LEU A 128 -23.73 -5.78 0.49
N LYS A 129 -23.82 -4.92 1.51
CA LYS A 129 -24.61 -5.17 2.72
C LYS A 129 -26.10 -5.24 2.36
N PRO A 130 -26.80 -6.36 2.63
CA PRO A 130 -28.23 -6.49 2.33
C PRO A 130 -29.11 -5.44 3.03
N THR A 131 -28.69 -4.96 4.19
CA THR A 131 -29.40 -3.89 4.92
C THR A 131 -29.39 -2.55 4.20
N LEU A 132 -28.49 -2.34 3.22
CA LEU A 132 -28.44 -1.15 2.36
C LEU A 132 -29.11 -1.38 0.99
N MET A 133 -29.74 -2.54 0.79
CA MET A 133 -30.43 -2.94 -0.44
C MET A 133 -31.96 -3.02 -0.26
N THR A 134 -32.49 -2.48 0.84
CA THR A 134 -33.92 -2.58 1.15
C THR A 134 -34.72 -1.42 0.56
N GLU A 135 -35.86 -1.72 -0.06
CA GLU A 135 -36.84 -0.69 -0.52
C GLU A 135 -37.75 -0.17 0.60
N THR A 136 -37.43 -0.47 1.86
CA THR A 136 -38.32 -0.23 3.00
C THR A 136 -37.86 0.85 3.97
N LEU A 137 -36.61 1.34 3.87
CA LEU A 137 -36.09 2.35 4.76
C LEU A 137 -36.75 3.70 4.46
N ALA A 138 -37.39 4.33 5.46
CA ALA A 138 -37.80 5.72 5.36
C ALA A 138 -36.64 6.65 5.74
N HIS A 139 -36.34 7.64 4.90
CA HIS A 139 -35.25 8.60 5.12
C HIS A 139 -35.63 9.98 4.58
N LYS A 140 -34.80 10.99 4.87
CA LYS A 140 -34.93 12.31 4.24
C LYS A 140 -34.43 12.22 2.80
N ALA A 141 -35.12 12.89 1.88
CA ALA A 141 -34.62 13.08 0.52
C ALA A 141 -33.37 13.99 0.50
N MET A 142 -32.62 13.99 -0.61
CA MET A 142 -31.35 14.72 -0.74
C MET A 142 -31.44 16.20 -0.38
N PHE A 143 -32.57 16.85 -0.68
CA PHE A 143 -32.83 18.24 -0.35
C PHE A 143 -34.24 18.45 0.21
N GLY A 144 -34.39 19.43 1.10
CA GLY A 144 -35.68 19.84 1.65
C GLY A 144 -36.10 19.07 2.91
N GLN A 145 -37.42 18.93 3.09
CA GLN A 145 -38.05 18.28 4.25
C GLN A 145 -38.87 17.04 3.86
N GLU A 146 -38.77 16.60 2.61
CA GLU A 146 -39.51 15.44 2.13
C GLU A 146 -38.96 14.16 2.74
N ILE A 147 -39.89 13.26 3.09
CA ILE A 147 -39.56 11.91 3.51
C ILE A 147 -39.76 10.98 2.32
N ALA A 148 -38.67 10.33 1.91
CA ALA A 148 -38.65 9.30 0.90
C ALA A 148 -38.58 7.92 1.56
N LYS A 149 -38.78 6.88 0.75
CA LYS A 149 -38.68 5.49 1.18
C LYS A 149 -38.02 4.65 0.09
N GLY A 150 -37.05 3.83 0.49
CA GLY A 150 -36.36 2.91 -0.41
C GLY A 150 -35.04 3.46 -0.93
N PHE A 151 -34.64 3.07 -2.13
CA PHE A 151 -33.36 3.48 -2.69
C PHE A 151 -33.28 4.99 -2.97
N GLU A 152 -32.18 5.62 -2.54
CA GLU A 152 -31.78 6.96 -3.01
C GLU A 152 -30.25 7.07 -3.03
N ALA A 153 -29.70 7.51 -4.17
CA ALA A 153 -28.25 7.67 -4.33
C ALA A 153 -27.69 8.65 -3.30
N ASP A 154 -26.52 8.34 -2.76
CA ASP A 154 -25.84 9.09 -1.69
C ASP A 154 -26.60 9.18 -0.34
N ILE A 155 -27.72 8.46 -0.18
CA ILE A 155 -28.48 8.40 1.09
C ILE A 155 -28.72 6.96 1.54
N HIS A 156 -29.41 6.16 0.73
CA HIS A 156 -29.70 4.75 1.02
C HIS A 156 -29.45 3.90 -0.22
N CYS A 157 -28.19 3.51 -0.39
CA CYS A 157 -27.75 2.62 -1.45
C CYS A 157 -26.60 1.74 -0.98
N PRO A 158 -26.32 0.63 -1.69
CA PRO A 158 -25.16 -0.21 -1.40
C PRO A 158 -23.86 0.58 -1.50
N VAL A 159 -22.96 0.36 -0.53
CA VAL A 159 -21.61 0.93 -0.54
C VAL A 159 -20.57 -0.18 -0.64
N GLY A 160 -19.40 0.15 -1.19
CA GLY A 160 -18.29 -0.80 -1.35
C GLY A 160 -17.47 -1.08 -0.07
N ALA A 161 -18.07 -0.97 1.11
CA ALA A 161 -17.42 -1.21 2.40
C ALA A 161 -17.64 -2.66 2.89
N PRO A 162 -16.75 -3.24 3.71
CA PRO A 162 -15.51 -2.66 4.24
C PRO A 162 -14.39 -2.59 3.19
N ARG A 163 -13.43 -1.68 3.40
CA ARG A 163 -12.19 -1.61 2.61
C ARG A 163 -11.01 -2.26 3.35
N GLU A 164 -11.34 -3.15 4.28
CA GLU A 164 -10.41 -3.97 5.06
C GLU A 164 -10.45 -5.40 4.51
N SER A 165 -9.32 -6.10 4.60
CA SER A 165 -9.20 -7.48 4.11
C SER A 165 -8.17 -8.22 4.94
N PHE A 166 -8.36 -9.54 5.07
CA PHE A 166 -7.27 -10.42 5.50
C PHE A 166 -6.35 -10.66 4.31
N VAL A 167 -5.05 -10.54 4.56
CA VAL A 167 -4.03 -10.63 3.51
C VAL A 167 -2.92 -11.59 3.90
N LYS A 168 -2.32 -12.22 2.89
CA LYS A 168 -1.04 -12.90 3.02
C LYS A 168 0.06 -11.95 2.58
N ILE A 169 1.06 -11.75 3.44
CA ILE A 169 2.27 -10.99 3.14
C ILE A 169 3.39 -11.97 2.79
N THR A 170 4.05 -11.74 1.66
CA THR A 170 5.22 -12.53 1.23
C THR A 170 6.34 -11.58 0.83
N ARG A 171 7.54 -11.77 1.40
CA ARG A 171 8.74 -11.02 1.00
C ARG A 171 9.02 -11.22 -0.49
N ALA A 172 9.24 -10.13 -1.22
CA ALA A 172 9.46 -10.14 -2.66
C ALA A 172 10.92 -9.82 -3.02
N GLU A 173 11.42 -8.67 -2.57
CA GLU A 173 12.77 -8.19 -2.91
C GLU A 173 13.38 -7.44 -1.73
N ALA A 174 14.72 -7.40 -1.65
CA ALA A 174 15.39 -6.60 -0.63
C ALA A 174 15.21 -5.09 -0.89
N GLY A 175 15.19 -4.32 0.21
CA GLY A 175 14.93 -2.88 0.20
C GLY A 175 16.12 -2.00 -0.20
N GLY A 176 17.35 -2.53 -0.13
CA GLY A 176 18.56 -1.80 -0.52
C GLY A 176 18.64 -1.56 -2.02
N MET A 177 19.59 -0.71 -2.41
CA MET A 177 19.73 -0.23 -3.80
C MET A 177 19.89 -1.39 -4.78
N GLY A 178 19.16 -1.36 -5.90
CA GLY A 178 19.21 -2.44 -6.89
C GLY A 178 18.71 -3.79 -6.38
N GLY A 179 18.01 -3.83 -5.24
CA GLY A 179 17.51 -5.07 -4.64
C GLY A 179 18.55 -5.84 -3.84
N GLN A 180 19.60 -5.16 -3.39
CA GLN A 180 20.69 -5.78 -2.65
C GLN A 180 20.84 -5.15 -1.27
N GLY A 181 21.00 -5.99 -0.25
CA GLY A 181 21.21 -5.54 1.13
C GLY A 181 20.02 -4.79 1.71
N LYS A 182 20.29 -4.07 2.80
CA LYS A 182 19.25 -3.34 3.53
C LYS A 182 19.05 -1.96 2.93
N TRP A 183 17.87 -1.39 3.15
CA TRP A 183 17.62 -0.01 2.76
C TRP A 183 18.55 0.94 3.56
N ARG A 184 19.21 1.89 2.89
CA ARG A 184 20.28 2.73 3.48
C ARG A 184 19.96 3.32 4.86
N PRO A 185 18.77 3.90 5.14
CA PRO A 185 18.41 4.37 6.49
C PRO A 185 18.43 3.28 7.57
N VAL A 186 18.17 2.03 7.23
CA VAL A 186 18.31 0.87 8.12
C VAL A 186 19.78 0.63 8.44
N GLU A 187 20.64 0.65 7.42
CA GLU A 187 22.10 0.47 7.60
C GLU A 187 22.71 1.59 8.44
N LEU A 188 22.23 2.82 8.28
CA LEU A 188 22.63 3.99 9.08
C LEU A 188 22.06 3.96 10.51
N GLY A 189 21.18 3.00 10.81
CA GLY A 189 20.53 2.85 12.11
C GLY A 189 19.60 4.01 12.49
N LEU A 190 18.88 4.54 11.50
CA LEU A 190 17.91 5.64 11.65
C LEU A 190 16.46 5.16 11.73
N ARG A 191 16.25 3.84 11.75
CA ARG A 191 14.94 3.20 11.64
C ARG A 191 14.60 2.42 12.90
N PRO A 192 13.31 2.25 13.24
CA PRO A 192 12.89 1.52 14.42
C PRO A 192 13.53 0.13 14.48
N THR A 193 14.00 -0.26 15.66
CA THR A 193 14.67 -1.53 15.96
C THR A 193 16.09 -1.71 15.38
N TYR A 194 16.61 -0.68 14.70
CA TYR A 194 17.96 -0.64 14.13
C TYR A 194 18.78 0.53 14.69
N GLU A 195 18.36 1.14 15.79
CA GLU A 195 18.91 2.39 16.28
C GLU A 195 20.43 2.32 16.51
N SER A 196 21.18 3.15 15.80
CA SER A 196 22.61 3.33 16.01
C SER A 196 22.89 3.90 17.40
N GLN A 197 24.15 3.84 17.85
CA GLN A 197 24.52 4.43 19.14
C GLN A 197 24.23 5.94 19.17
N ALA A 198 24.45 6.64 18.06
CA ALA A 198 24.12 8.06 17.94
C ALA A 198 22.60 8.30 18.06
N MET A 199 21.77 7.48 17.41
CA MET A 199 20.31 7.58 17.53
C MET A 199 19.84 7.31 18.96
N LYS A 200 20.39 6.31 19.64
CA LYS A 200 20.09 6.02 21.06
C LYS A 200 20.47 7.18 21.98
N THR A 201 21.60 7.85 21.73
CA THR A 201 22.00 9.06 22.47
C THR A 201 21.04 10.21 22.22
N TYR A 202 20.63 10.43 20.96
CA TYR A 202 19.65 11.45 20.58
C TYR A 202 18.31 11.25 21.29
N LEU A 203 17.75 10.04 21.26
CA LEU A 203 16.48 9.71 21.89
C LEU A 203 16.49 9.91 23.41
N LYS A 204 17.66 9.79 24.06
CA LYS A 204 17.87 10.07 25.49
C LYS A 204 18.10 11.55 25.80
N GLY A 205 18.10 12.44 24.78
CA GLY A 205 18.41 13.86 24.94
C GLY A 205 19.89 14.16 25.19
N GLY A 206 20.80 13.20 24.96
CA GLY A 206 22.21 13.30 25.35
C GLY A 206 23.05 14.36 24.60
N TYR A 207 22.51 14.98 23.56
CA TYR A 207 23.17 16.07 22.82
C TYR A 207 22.81 17.46 23.34
N VAL A 208 21.88 17.58 24.28
CA VAL A 208 21.47 18.86 24.87
C VAL A 208 22.19 19.06 26.20
N ARG A 209 22.78 20.24 26.41
CA ARG A 209 23.23 20.69 27.74
C ARG A 209 22.23 21.70 28.28
N VAL A 210 21.54 21.34 29.36
CA VAL A 210 20.67 22.28 30.08
C VAL A 210 21.56 23.09 31.02
N LYS A 211 21.67 24.41 30.81
CA LYS A 211 22.24 25.32 31.80
C LYS A 211 21.21 25.51 32.92
N LYS A 212 21.64 25.31 34.16
CA LYS A 212 20.87 25.69 35.35
C LYS A 212 20.84 27.20 35.49
#